data_AF-A0AAU4Y141-F1
#
_entry.id   AF-A0AAU4Y141-F1
#
_cell.length_a   1.000
_cell.length_b   1.000
_cell.length_c   1.000
_cell.angle_alpha   90.00
_cell.angle_beta   90.00
_cell.angle_gamma   90.00
#
_symmetry.space_group_name_H-M   'P 1'
#
loop_
_entity.id
_entity.type
_entity.pdbx_description
1 polymer ?
#
loop_
_entity_poly.entity_id
_entity_poly.type
_entity_poly.pdbx_seq_one_letter_code
_entity_poly.pdbx_strand_id
1 'polypeptide(L)'
;MVSGTASVTAAPAAVSGTAVADTSAPGSPRATPHSAPQAAAPAADDDYDPDDEDTTETPLPVIPPEDGAAAPSGTAPAPAHTPAPDATAPTTPVPAAAAPAPALGDTMAARARSLLVPVTDAEPRPAAPPSVAPVLPGRPVADRPQVRAPGPVQGEPYGVACPWCATPNNPDRHFCVRCAMPMTLEDRSSVRLPWWRRLFHRNGESHWAGDRPRLRRTFDRILSWVVAAIVLTLLIIAGVNTPAAVQATRDHFAKRAPVTPDSFAASRSYPGHKPELAFDKINNSWWGPGVSQAGEGEWIEARFDEPTRLLDLLITSGTSVRPDQLTQSALPHRIKATITLKDGTTTTRQIVLDQSAGAQSRSFRVGEVTKVRFTIESSYMASGSKQVSIAEIEFFGPSSANRT
;
A
#
# COMPACT_ATOMS: atom_id res chain seq x y z
N MET A 1 -67.19 -4.23 -36.22
CA MET A 1 -67.85 -2.97 -36.62
C MET A 1 -69.02 -2.75 -35.67
N VAL A 2 -69.32 -1.50 -35.28
CA VAL A 2 -70.34 -1.14 -34.24
C VAL A 2 -69.88 -1.61 -32.83
N SER A 3 -69.87 -0.87 -31.71
CA SER A 3 -70.02 0.54 -31.29
C SER A 3 -69.19 0.70 -29.97
N GLY A 4 -68.96 1.84 -29.30
CA GLY A 4 -69.29 3.26 -29.51
C GLY A 4 -68.97 4.07 -28.22
N THR A 5 -68.51 5.32 -28.37
CA THR A 5 -68.73 6.54 -27.53
C THR A 5 -68.94 6.40 -26.00
N ALA A 6 -68.09 7.01 -25.14
CA ALA A 6 -68.26 8.38 -24.53
C ALA A 6 -69.35 8.45 -23.41
N SER A 7 -69.32 9.24 -22.32
CA SER A 7 -68.64 10.51 -21.98
C SER A 7 -68.78 10.87 -20.46
N VAL A 8 -67.81 11.65 -19.90
CA VAL A 8 -67.94 12.85 -19.01
C VAL A 8 -68.67 12.83 -17.63
N THR A 9 -68.21 13.74 -16.75
CA THR A 9 -68.78 14.29 -15.47
C THR A 9 -68.61 13.45 -14.18
N ALA A 10 -68.52 14.00 -12.96
CA ALA A 10 -68.61 15.40 -12.45
C ALA A 10 -67.75 15.66 -11.16
N ALA A 11 -67.73 16.91 -10.66
CA ALA A 11 -67.36 17.30 -9.28
C ALA A 11 -68.60 17.77 -8.49
N PRO A 12 -68.53 17.97 -7.15
CA PRO A 12 -68.87 19.30 -6.62
C PRO A 12 -68.11 19.75 -5.34
N ALA A 13 -68.51 20.92 -4.83
CA ALA A 13 -68.00 21.68 -3.68
C ALA A 13 -69.20 22.24 -2.87
N ALA A 14 -69.15 22.61 -1.57
CA ALA A 14 -68.18 22.45 -0.48
C ALA A 14 -68.88 22.91 0.84
N VAL A 15 -68.18 23.67 1.72
CA VAL A 15 -68.68 24.53 2.83
C VAL A 15 -68.80 23.90 4.24
N SER A 16 -68.44 24.74 5.23
CA SER A 16 -68.18 24.50 6.66
C SER A 16 -69.41 24.63 7.58
N GLY A 17 -69.31 24.18 8.85
CA GLY A 17 -70.35 24.46 9.87
C GLY A 17 -70.00 24.04 11.32
N THR A 18 -69.89 25.04 12.20
CA THR A 18 -69.39 25.05 13.59
C THR A 18 -70.34 24.51 14.69
N ALA A 19 -69.81 23.69 15.62
CA ALA A 19 -70.04 23.50 17.09
C ALA A 19 -71.42 23.68 17.83
N VAL A 20 -71.55 22.94 18.96
CA VAL A 20 -71.97 23.37 20.36
C VAL A 20 -72.88 22.36 21.14
N ALA A 21 -72.31 21.84 22.25
CA ALA A 21 -72.83 21.50 23.61
C ALA A 21 -74.05 20.58 23.97
N ASP A 22 -73.78 19.82 25.05
CA ASP A 22 -74.61 19.38 26.22
C ASP A 22 -75.88 18.52 26.10
N THR A 23 -75.94 17.47 26.95
CA THR A 23 -76.84 17.41 28.15
C THR A 23 -76.88 16.04 28.88
N SER A 24 -76.79 16.08 30.23
CA SER A 24 -77.26 15.11 31.26
C SER A 24 -76.53 13.79 31.62
N ALA A 25 -76.21 13.70 32.92
CA ALA A 25 -76.09 12.47 33.74
C ALA A 25 -77.40 12.23 34.55
N PRO A 26 -77.57 11.15 35.35
CA PRO A 26 -77.13 11.24 36.77
C PRO A 26 -76.73 9.89 37.47
N GLY A 27 -76.11 9.96 38.65
CA GLY A 27 -76.01 8.83 39.61
C GLY A 27 -74.71 8.73 40.43
N SER A 28 -74.75 9.07 41.73
CA SER A 28 -73.61 9.04 42.70
C SER A 28 -73.82 7.92 43.77
N PRO A 29 -73.08 7.78 44.92
CA PRO A 29 -71.92 8.54 45.47
C PRO A 29 -70.81 7.75 46.26
N ARG A 30 -69.87 8.52 46.84
CA ARG A 30 -68.94 8.24 48.01
C ARG A 30 -67.67 7.41 47.73
N ALA A 31 -66.51 7.65 48.38
CA ALA A 31 -66.20 8.46 49.59
C ALA A 31 -64.84 9.22 49.56
N THR A 32 -64.60 10.07 50.56
CA THR A 32 -63.49 11.05 50.71
C THR A 32 -62.43 10.64 51.77
N PRO A 33 -61.24 11.30 51.83
CA PRO A 33 -60.03 10.78 52.50
C PRO A 33 -59.76 11.36 53.91
N HIS A 34 -58.60 11.00 54.50
CA HIS A 34 -58.02 11.65 55.69
C HIS A 34 -56.48 11.79 55.62
N SER A 35 -55.95 12.79 56.33
CA SER A 35 -54.53 13.21 56.34
C SER A 35 -53.83 12.96 57.69
N ALA A 36 -52.50 13.13 57.71
CA ALA A 36 -51.58 12.80 58.82
C ALA A 36 -51.64 13.76 60.04
N PRO A 37 -50.85 13.49 61.10
CA PRO A 37 -49.84 14.49 61.53
C PRO A 37 -48.44 13.96 61.98
N GLN A 38 -47.56 14.93 62.26
CA GLN A 38 -46.08 14.99 62.41
C GLN A 38 -45.37 14.31 63.62
N ALA A 39 -44.00 14.33 63.53
CA ALA A 39 -42.92 14.40 64.56
C ALA A 39 -41.93 13.20 64.52
N ALA A 40 -40.60 13.29 64.70
CA ALA A 40 -39.61 14.39 64.83
C ALA A 40 -38.16 13.88 64.49
N ALA A 41 -37.13 14.75 64.51
CA ALA A 41 -35.68 14.44 64.35
C ALA A 41 -34.86 15.10 65.50
N PRO A 42 -33.56 14.80 65.80
CA PRO A 42 -32.39 15.15 64.93
C PRO A 42 -31.06 14.30 65.07
N ALA A 43 -30.03 14.66 64.26
CA ALA A 43 -28.54 14.55 64.44
C ALA A 43 -27.85 13.16 64.69
N ALA A 44 -26.82 12.69 63.96
CA ALA A 44 -25.42 13.18 63.75
C ALA A 44 -24.49 12.88 64.97
N ASP A 45 -23.23 12.40 64.90
CA ASP A 45 -22.22 12.16 63.83
C ASP A 45 -21.41 10.85 64.14
N ASP A 46 -20.55 10.37 63.22
CA ASP A 46 -19.15 9.96 63.55
C ASP A 46 -18.33 9.48 62.31
N ASP A 47 -17.07 9.92 62.28
CA ASP A 47 -15.98 9.70 61.30
C ASP A 47 -15.57 8.23 61.04
N TYR A 48 -15.12 7.89 59.81
CA TYR A 48 -13.81 7.22 59.56
C TYR A 48 -13.40 7.13 58.06
N ASP A 49 -12.20 7.61 57.75
CA ASP A 49 -11.23 7.24 56.68
C ASP A 49 -9.83 7.42 57.34
N PRO A 50 -8.72 6.69 57.06
CA PRO A 50 -8.34 6.12 55.75
C PRO A 50 -7.58 4.75 55.75
N ASP A 51 -7.13 4.35 54.56
CA ASP A 51 -5.98 3.47 54.22
C ASP A 51 -5.78 2.14 54.99
N ASP A 52 -6.10 1.00 54.34
CA ASP A 52 -5.19 -0.16 54.31
C ASP A 52 -5.43 -1.07 53.09
N GLU A 53 -4.37 -1.71 52.57
CA GLU A 53 -4.43 -2.64 51.43
C GLU A 53 -4.61 -4.09 51.92
N ASP A 54 -5.58 -4.85 51.37
CA ASP A 54 -5.43 -6.31 51.29
C ASP A 54 -6.11 -6.92 50.05
N THR A 55 -5.29 -7.54 49.21
CA THR A 55 -5.69 -8.22 47.97
C THR A 55 -5.90 -9.71 48.23
N THR A 56 -7.16 -10.17 48.31
CA THR A 56 -7.46 -11.61 48.37
C THR A 56 -7.43 -12.26 46.98
N GLU A 57 -6.23 -12.64 46.54
CA GLU A 57 -6.01 -13.38 45.28
C GLU A 57 -6.47 -14.84 45.39
N THR A 58 -7.16 -15.35 44.35
CA THR A 58 -7.59 -16.77 44.28
C THR A 58 -6.53 -17.60 43.53
N PRO A 59 -5.96 -18.67 44.11
CA PRO A 59 -4.79 -19.32 43.55
C PRO A 59 -5.08 -20.22 42.34
N LEU A 60 -4.20 -20.13 41.34
CA LEU A 60 -4.12 -21.02 40.17
C LEU A 60 -3.40 -22.34 40.49
N PRO A 61 -3.64 -23.43 39.72
CA PRO A 61 -2.98 -24.72 39.94
C PRO A 61 -1.50 -24.74 39.50
N VAL A 62 -0.69 -25.47 40.25
CA VAL A 62 0.76 -25.63 40.08
C VAL A 62 1.12 -26.58 38.93
N ILE A 63 2.11 -26.22 38.12
CA ILE A 63 2.78 -27.08 37.13
C ILE A 63 4.13 -27.55 37.72
N PRO A 64 4.46 -28.85 37.72
CA PRO A 64 5.76 -29.36 38.18
C PRO A 64 6.88 -29.16 37.13
N PRO A 65 8.16 -29.09 37.55
CA PRO A 65 9.28 -28.74 36.67
C PRO A 65 9.80 -29.90 35.81
N GLU A 66 10.38 -29.54 34.67
CA GLU A 66 11.13 -30.45 33.78
C GLU A 66 12.62 -30.43 34.12
N ASP A 67 13.22 -31.60 34.33
CA ASP A 67 14.67 -31.78 34.41
C ASP A 67 15.03 -33.23 34.00
N GLY A 68 16.13 -33.42 33.26
CA GLY A 68 16.71 -34.76 33.04
C GLY A 68 17.04 -35.13 31.59
N ALA A 69 18.20 -34.69 31.10
CA ALA A 69 18.80 -35.25 29.90
C ALA A 69 19.53 -36.58 30.19
N ALA A 70 19.33 -37.61 29.37
CA ALA A 70 20.18 -38.80 29.33
C ALA A 70 20.19 -39.46 27.93
N ALA A 71 21.39 -39.68 27.40
CA ALA A 71 21.62 -40.55 26.23
C ALA A 71 21.65 -42.03 26.65
N PRO A 72 21.67 -42.96 25.68
CA PRO A 72 22.86 -43.81 25.64
C PRO A 72 23.42 -44.09 24.24
N SER A 73 24.73 -44.32 24.18
CA SER A 73 25.46 -44.77 22.99
C SER A 73 25.54 -46.29 22.91
N GLY A 74 25.22 -46.83 21.73
CA GLY A 74 25.92 -47.93 21.05
C GLY A 74 26.08 -49.31 21.71
N THR A 75 25.72 -50.36 20.96
CA THR A 75 26.53 -51.58 20.76
C THR A 75 26.02 -52.32 19.51
N ALA A 76 26.93 -52.74 18.63
CA ALA A 76 26.66 -53.67 17.53
C ALA A 76 27.24 -55.06 17.86
N PRO A 77 26.77 -56.13 17.20
CA PRO A 77 27.71 -56.81 16.32
C PRO A 77 27.12 -57.34 14.99
N ALA A 78 27.99 -57.47 14.00
CA ALA A 78 27.84 -58.31 12.79
C ALA A 78 28.79 -59.54 12.95
N PRO A 79 29.00 -60.46 11.97
CA PRO A 79 28.44 -60.56 10.59
C PRO A 79 28.01 -62.01 10.17
N ALA A 80 27.48 -62.18 8.94
CA ALA A 80 27.61 -63.43 8.15
C ALA A 80 27.15 -63.31 6.66
N HIS A 81 28.12 -63.41 5.75
CA HIS A 81 28.10 -64.07 4.43
C HIS A 81 27.13 -63.67 3.28
N THR A 82 27.72 -63.06 2.25
CA THR A 82 27.36 -63.11 0.81
C THR A 82 27.56 -64.53 0.22
N PRO A 83 26.93 -64.89 -0.92
CA PRO A 83 27.59 -64.66 -2.22
C PRO A 83 26.67 -64.22 -3.37
N ALA A 84 27.26 -63.63 -4.42
CA ALA A 84 26.67 -63.43 -5.75
C ALA A 84 27.04 -64.63 -6.68
N PRO A 85 26.56 -64.78 -7.94
CA PRO A 85 26.82 -63.84 -9.05
C PRO A 85 25.74 -63.69 -10.16
N ASP A 86 26.00 -62.77 -11.11
CA ASP A 86 25.59 -62.68 -12.55
C ASP A 86 24.08 -62.79 -12.97
N ALA A 87 23.43 -61.80 -13.60
CA ALA A 87 23.54 -61.28 -15.00
C ALA A 87 22.86 -62.19 -16.07
N THR A 88 22.25 -61.73 -17.19
CA THR A 88 22.29 -60.44 -17.94
C THR A 88 20.94 -60.14 -18.64
N ALA A 89 20.70 -58.90 -19.13
CA ALA A 89 19.56 -58.52 -19.99
C ALA A 89 19.72 -58.96 -21.48
N PRO A 90 18.66 -58.92 -22.32
CA PRO A 90 18.77 -59.13 -23.77
C PRO A 90 18.88 -57.83 -24.60
N THR A 91 19.79 -57.85 -25.57
CA THR A 91 20.16 -56.77 -26.52
C THR A 91 19.33 -56.82 -27.82
N THR A 92 19.40 -55.86 -28.75
CA THR A 92 20.37 -55.83 -29.88
C THR A 92 20.00 -54.71 -30.89
N PRO A 93 20.88 -54.31 -31.86
CA PRO A 93 22.34 -54.49 -31.94
C PRO A 93 23.15 -53.19 -32.24
N VAL A 94 24.48 -53.32 -32.21
CA VAL A 94 25.53 -52.28 -32.40
C VAL A 94 26.05 -52.27 -33.86
N PRO A 95 26.85 -51.28 -34.32
CA PRO A 95 28.32 -51.23 -34.09
C PRO A 95 28.88 -49.79 -33.89
N ALA A 96 30.13 -49.50 -33.50
CA ALA A 96 31.19 -50.17 -32.72
C ALA A 96 32.17 -49.05 -32.24
N ALA A 97 32.97 -49.27 -31.19
CA ALA A 97 33.72 -48.20 -30.49
C ALA A 97 35.24 -48.27 -30.63
N ALA A 98 35.95 -47.12 -30.49
CA ALA A 98 37.33 -47.05 -29.96
C ALA A 98 37.82 -45.62 -29.59
N ALA A 99 38.02 -45.38 -28.28
CA ALA A 99 39.07 -44.53 -27.65
C ALA A 99 39.07 -42.98 -27.92
N PRO A 100 39.91 -42.16 -27.23
CA PRO A 100 39.40 -41.31 -26.14
C PRO A 100 39.63 -39.79 -26.31
N ALA A 101 38.96 -38.99 -25.46
CA ALA A 101 38.96 -37.53 -25.53
C ALA A 101 40.28 -36.86 -25.06
N PRO A 102 40.77 -35.81 -25.75
CA PRO A 102 41.90 -35.00 -25.31
C PRO A 102 41.51 -33.91 -24.29
N ALA A 103 42.50 -33.41 -23.56
CA ALA A 103 42.32 -32.51 -22.42
C ALA A 103 42.06 -31.05 -22.80
N LEU A 104 41.45 -30.30 -21.85
CA LEU A 104 41.12 -28.87 -21.97
C LEU A 104 42.29 -27.91 -22.27
N GLY A 105 43.55 -28.39 -22.24
CA GLY A 105 44.74 -27.60 -22.57
C GLY A 105 44.92 -27.27 -24.05
N ASP A 106 44.39 -28.09 -24.97
CA ASP A 106 44.65 -27.94 -26.41
C ASP A 106 44.00 -26.70 -27.04
N THR A 107 42.94 -26.16 -26.42
CA THR A 107 42.19 -25.01 -26.98
C THR A 107 42.95 -23.69 -26.88
N MET A 108 43.76 -23.48 -25.84
CA MET A 108 44.64 -22.29 -25.74
C MET A 108 45.89 -22.43 -26.62
N ALA A 109 46.48 -23.62 -26.71
CA ALA A 109 47.61 -23.88 -27.61
C ALA A 109 47.20 -23.72 -29.09
N ALA A 110 45.99 -24.15 -29.47
CA ALA A 110 45.43 -23.93 -30.80
C ALA A 110 45.21 -22.43 -31.12
N ARG A 111 44.70 -21.64 -30.16
CA ARG A 111 44.57 -20.18 -30.31
C ARG A 111 45.91 -19.46 -30.45
N ALA A 112 46.94 -19.87 -29.70
CA ALA A 112 48.27 -19.29 -29.83
C ALA A 112 48.88 -19.54 -31.22
N ARG A 113 48.63 -20.72 -31.80
CA ARG A 113 49.10 -21.08 -33.15
C ARG A 113 48.37 -20.35 -34.28
N SER A 114 47.16 -19.82 -34.06
CA SER A 114 46.42 -19.03 -35.06
C SER A 114 46.84 -17.56 -35.17
N LEU A 115 47.79 -17.10 -34.33
CA LEU A 115 48.33 -15.73 -34.37
C LEU A 115 49.73 -15.65 -35.01
N LEU A 116 50.30 -16.77 -35.42
CA LEU A 116 51.55 -16.83 -36.17
C LEU A 116 51.26 -16.79 -37.68
N VAL A 117 51.29 -15.59 -38.26
CA VAL A 117 51.35 -15.43 -39.72
C VAL A 117 52.75 -15.85 -40.17
N PRO A 118 52.91 -16.90 -41.00
CA PRO A 118 54.20 -17.22 -41.58
C PRO A 118 54.57 -16.13 -42.59
N VAL A 119 55.58 -15.33 -42.25
CA VAL A 119 56.26 -14.49 -43.25
C VAL A 119 57.05 -15.43 -44.14
N THR A 120 56.68 -15.54 -45.41
CA THR A 120 57.50 -16.23 -46.42
C THR A 120 58.79 -15.46 -46.61
N ASP A 121 59.93 -16.13 -46.49
CA ASP A 121 61.24 -15.55 -46.82
C ASP A 121 61.23 -15.03 -48.26
N ALA A 122 61.65 -13.78 -48.44
CA ALA A 122 61.74 -13.19 -49.77
C ALA A 122 63.00 -13.71 -50.49
N GLU A 123 62.83 -14.23 -51.71
CA GLU A 123 63.95 -14.64 -52.56
C GLU A 123 64.97 -13.51 -52.75
N PRO A 124 66.29 -13.82 -52.86
CA PRO A 124 67.33 -12.82 -53.05
C PRO A 124 67.15 -12.03 -54.36
N ARG A 125 66.57 -10.84 -54.26
CA ARG A 125 66.51 -9.89 -55.37
C ARG A 125 67.93 -9.45 -55.74
N PRO A 126 68.32 -9.45 -57.04
CA PRO A 126 69.64 -8.99 -57.48
C PRO A 126 69.96 -7.57 -56.95
N ALA A 127 71.22 -7.37 -56.57
CA ALA A 127 71.67 -6.13 -55.95
C ALA A 127 71.43 -4.92 -56.86
N ALA A 128 70.58 -4.00 -56.41
CA ALA A 128 70.44 -2.69 -57.05
C ALA A 128 71.72 -1.87 -56.81
N PRO A 129 72.24 -1.13 -57.80
CA PRO A 129 73.37 -0.23 -57.58
C PRO A 129 73.00 0.86 -56.54
N PRO A 130 73.97 1.34 -55.74
CA PRO A 130 73.70 2.25 -54.63
C PRO A 130 73.08 3.56 -55.13
N SER A 131 71.82 3.79 -54.79
CA SER A 131 70.99 4.88 -55.31
C SER A 131 71.14 6.21 -54.56
N VAL A 132 72.05 6.30 -53.58
CA VAL A 132 72.32 7.52 -52.82
C VAL A 132 73.83 7.70 -52.65
N ALA A 133 74.39 8.70 -53.32
CA ALA A 133 75.75 9.17 -53.06
C ALA A 133 75.83 9.89 -51.69
N PRO A 134 77.00 9.97 -51.02
CA PRO A 134 77.13 10.66 -49.75
C PRO A 134 76.74 12.14 -49.85
N VAL A 135 75.62 12.50 -49.23
CA VAL A 135 75.20 13.91 -49.09
C VAL A 135 75.92 14.50 -47.89
N LEU A 136 76.53 15.68 -48.06
CA LEU A 136 77.14 16.45 -46.98
C LEU A 136 76.12 16.65 -45.83
N PRO A 137 76.56 16.62 -44.55
CA PRO A 137 75.65 16.79 -43.42
C PRO A 137 74.87 18.10 -43.56
N GLY A 138 73.55 18.00 -43.38
CA GLY A 138 72.64 19.10 -43.62
C GLY A 138 73.02 20.35 -42.82
N ARG A 139 72.90 21.53 -43.44
CA ARG A 139 73.06 22.82 -42.75
C ARG A 139 72.22 22.81 -41.46
N PRO A 140 72.76 23.29 -40.33
CA PRO A 140 71.96 23.40 -39.11
C PRO A 140 70.74 24.27 -39.39
N VAL A 141 69.56 23.70 -39.11
CA VAL A 141 68.31 24.45 -39.15
C VAL A 141 68.39 25.54 -38.08
N ALA A 142 68.08 26.78 -38.45
CA ALA A 142 68.09 27.89 -37.51
C ALA A 142 67.18 27.56 -36.31
N ASP A 143 67.69 27.83 -35.10
CA ASP A 143 67.04 27.44 -33.86
C ASP A 143 65.59 27.96 -33.80
N ARG A 144 64.67 27.14 -33.32
CA ARG A 144 63.24 27.52 -33.29
C ARG A 144 63.10 28.81 -32.49
N PRO A 145 62.40 29.85 -32.99
CA PRO A 145 62.23 31.10 -32.27
C PRO A 145 61.72 30.85 -30.85
N GLN A 146 62.58 31.14 -29.87
CA GLN A 146 62.21 31.12 -28.46
C GLN A 146 61.09 32.16 -28.28
N VAL A 147 59.88 31.69 -27.98
CA VAL A 147 58.76 32.58 -27.68
C VAL A 147 59.13 33.34 -26.42
N ARG A 148 59.50 34.63 -26.57
CA ARG A 148 59.67 35.51 -25.42
C ARG A 148 58.34 35.54 -24.68
N ALA A 149 58.30 34.96 -23.49
CA ALA A 149 57.30 35.33 -22.52
C ALA A 149 57.30 36.86 -22.42
N PRO A 150 56.15 37.55 -22.43
CA PRO A 150 56.12 38.97 -22.17
C PRO A 150 56.90 39.24 -20.87
N GLY A 151 57.96 40.05 -20.96
CA GLY A 151 58.69 40.48 -19.77
C GLY A 151 57.73 41.17 -18.78
N PRO A 152 58.10 41.30 -17.50
CA PRO A 152 57.22 41.92 -16.51
C PRO A 152 56.77 43.29 -17.00
N VAL A 153 55.50 43.37 -17.41
CA VAL A 153 54.91 44.57 -17.98
C VAL A 153 54.73 45.56 -16.84
N GLN A 154 55.75 46.38 -16.62
CA GLN A 154 55.65 47.56 -15.79
C GLN A 154 54.56 48.43 -16.44
N GLY A 155 53.50 48.69 -15.70
CA GLY A 155 52.32 49.39 -16.20
C GLY A 155 52.64 50.80 -16.71
N GLU A 156 51.74 51.38 -17.50
CA GLU A 156 51.85 52.77 -17.99
C GLU A 156 52.21 53.70 -16.81
N PRO A 157 53.32 54.46 -16.82
CA PRO A 157 53.79 55.20 -15.64
C PRO A 157 52.78 56.20 -15.04
N TYR A 158 51.78 56.62 -15.83
CA TYR A 158 50.69 57.52 -15.43
C TYR A 158 49.29 56.92 -15.66
N GLY A 159 49.20 55.58 -15.69
CA GLY A 159 47.96 54.85 -15.88
C GLY A 159 47.06 54.81 -14.64
N VAL A 160 45.76 54.61 -14.85
CA VAL A 160 44.78 54.33 -13.78
C VAL A 160 45.20 53.07 -13.04
N ALA A 161 45.29 53.12 -11.70
CA ALA A 161 45.64 51.96 -10.90
C ALA A 161 44.52 50.90 -10.96
N CYS A 162 44.87 49.67 -11.32
CA CYS A 162 43.94 48.55 -11.27
C CYS A 162 43.47 48.34 -9.82
N PRO A 163 42.15 48.33 -9.53
CA PRO A 163 41.66 48.28 -8.16
C PRO A 163 41.89 46.92 -7.48
N TRP A 164 42.33 45.89 -8.22
CA TRP A 164 42.59 44.54 -7.71
C TRP A 164 44.06 44.30 -7.35
N CYS A 165 45.01 44.87 -8.11
CA CYS A 165 46.45 44.60 -7.94
C CYS A 165 47.34 45.85 -8.02
N ALA A 166 46.74 47.04 -7.98
CA ALA A 166 47.36 48.37 -8.04
C ALA A 166 48.24 48.66 -9.27
N THR A 167 48.30 47.79 -10.28
CA THR A 167 49.10 48.04 -11.49
C THR A 167 48.53 49.21 -12.29
N PRO A 168 49.34 50.23 -12.64
CA PRO A 168 48.94 51.29 -13.56
C PRO A 168 48.56 50.74 -14.94
N ASN A 169 47.44 51.19 -15.49
CA ASN A 169 46.92 50.78 -16.79
C ASN A 169 46.49 52.00 -17.60
N ASN A 170 46.70 51.97 -18.91
CA ASN A 170 46.13 52.98 -19.81
C ASN A 170 44.60 53.12 -19.56
N PRO A 171 44.06 54.35 -19.45
CA PRO A 171 42.65 54.60 -19.11
C PRO A 171 41.64 53.94 -20.07
N ASP A 172 42.02 53.70 -21.33
CA ASP A 172 41.17 53.06 -22.34
C ASP A 172 41.13 51.52 -22.20
N ARG A 173 41.85 50.93 -21.24
CA ARG A 173 41.83 49.47 -20.99
C ARG A 173 40.69 49.08 -20.06
N HIS A 174 39.81 48.21 -20.55
CA HIS A 174 38.79 47.57 -19.71
C HIS A 174 39.34 46.46 -18.78
N PHE A 175 40.55 45.94 -19.03
CA PHE A 175 41.19 44.86 -18.25
C PHE A 175 42.65 45.16 -17.93
N CYS A 176 43.10 44.75 -16.74
CA CYS A 176 44.45 44.99 -16.25
C CYS A 176 45.53 44.18 -16.97
N VAL A 177 46.61 44.82 -17.42
CA VAL A 177 47.75 44.17 -18.11
C VAL A 177 48.50 43.13 -17.25
N ARG A 178 48.42 43.20 -15.92
CA ARG A 178 49.12 42.26 -15.02
C ARG A 178 48.25 41.12 -14.49
N CYS A 179 47.02 41.41 -14.05
CA CYS A 179 46.13 40.41 -13.44
C CYS A 179 44.89 40.07 -14.27
N ALA A 180 44.72 40.69 -15.44
CA ALA A 180 43.56 40.53 -16.33
C ALA A 180 42.17 40.79 -15.71
N MET A 181 42.10 41.25 -14.46
CA MET A 181 40.84 41.67 -13.83
C MET A 181 40.25 42.92 -14.50
N PRO A 182 38.91 43.07 -14.53
CA PRO A 182 38.27 44.26 -15.06
C PRO A 182 38.69 45.51 -14.27
N MET A 183 38.87 46.60 -15.00
CA MET A 183 39.21 47.92 -14.43
C MET A 183 38.00 48.60 -13.79
N THR A 184 36.76 48.20 -14.13
CA THR A 184 35.56 48.58 -13.38
C THR A 184 35.29 47.57 -12.26
N LEU A 185 35.13 48.09 -11.05
CA LEU A 185 34.39 47.38 -10.00
C LEU A 185 32.90 47.59 -10.27
N GLU A 186 32.34 46.69 -11.08
CA GLU A 186 30.89 46.55 -11.21
C GLU A 186 30.35 45.99 -9.88
N ASP A 187 30.11 46.87 -8.89
CA ASP A 187 29.76 46.48 -7.53
C ASP A 187 28.29 46.03 -7.40
N ARG A 188 27.99 44.92 -8.08
CA ARG A 188 26.71 44.22 -8.09
C ARG A 188 26.35 43.63 -6.72
N SER A 189 27.23 43.74 -5.72
CA SER A 189 26.96 43.31 -4.34
C SER A 189 25.97 44.24 -3.61
N SER A 190 25.88 45.50 -4.06
CA SER A 190 25.14 46.58 -3.38
C SER A 190 23.61 46.51 -3.55
N VAL A 191 23.09 45.82 -4.56
CA VAL A 191 21.63 45.73 -4.80
C VAL A 191 21.02 44.69 -3.86
N ARG A 192 20.40 45.15 -2.77
CA ARG A 192 19.63 44.31 -1.82
C ARG A 192 18.43 43.64 -2.51
N LEU A 193 18.68 42.47 -3.12
CA LEU A 193 17.64 41.64 -3.70
C LEU A 193 16.56 41.26 -2.66
N PRO A 194 15.27 41.16 -3.04
CA PRO A 194 14.23 40.67 -2.13
C PRO A 194 14.52 39.22 -1.69
N TRP A 195 14.03 38.83 -0.51
CA TRP A 195 14.43 37.59 0.18
C TRP A 195 14.23 36.32 -0.68
N TRP A 196 13.15 36.24 -1.44
CA TRP A 196 12.89 35.13 -2.36
C TRP A 196 13.95 35.03 -3.46
N ARG A 197 14.43 36.15 -4.02
CA ARG A 197 15.53 36.14 -5.00
C ARG A 197 16.86 35.73 -4.37
N ARG A 198 17.09 35.98 -3.08
CA ARG A 198 18.30 35.49 -2.38
C ARG A 198 18.31 33.97 -2.17
N LEU A 199 17.14 33.33 -2.06
CA LEU A 199 17.03 31.88 -1.99
C LEU A 199 17.32 31.20 -3.34
N PHE A 200 16.88 31.80 -4.46
CA PHE A 200 17.07 31.22 -5.80
C PHE A 200 18.34 31.68 -6.53
N HIS A 201 18.94 32.80 -6.14
CA HIS A 201 20.20 33.31 -6.67
C HIS A 201 21.28 33.31 -5.58
N ARG A 202 21.91 32.16 -5.35
CA ARG A 202 23.17 32.12 -4.59
C ARG A 202 24.24 32.84 -5.42
N ASN A 203 24.73 33.97 -4.88
CA ASN A 203 25.63 34.91 -5.55
C ASN A 203 26.69 34.20 -6.38
N GLY A 204 26.74 34.48 -7.69
CA GLY A 204 27.85 34.06 -8.52
C GLY A 204 29.05 34.93 -8.20
N GLU A 205 30.06 34.36 -7.54
CA GLU A 205 31.35 35.03 -7.37
C GLU A 205 31.91 35.49 -8.72
N SER A 206 32.58 36.64 -8.68
CA SER A 206 33.26 37.25 -9.81
C SER A 206 34.43 36.35 -10.23
N HIS A 207 34.17 35.44 -11.18
CA HIS A 207 35.16 34.48 -11.72
C HIS A 207 36.45 35.21 -12.10
N TRP A 208 37.60 34.66 -11.67
CA TRP A 208 38.89 35.28 -11.95
C TRP A 208 39.24 35.17 -13.44
N ALA A 209 40.11 36.05 -13.95
CA ALA A 209 40.47 36.06 -15.36
C ALA A 209 41.32 34.82 -15.75
N GLY A 210 40.64 33.74 -16.12
CA GLY A 210 41.23 32.42 -16.34
C GLY A 210 40.44 31.27 -15.72
N ASP A 211 39.48 31.56 -14.84
CA ASP A 211 38.52 30.56 -14.34
C ASP A 211 37.72 29.99 -15.52
N ARG A 212 37.82 28.66 -15.70
CA ARG A 212 36.89 27.92 -16.57
C ARG A 212 35.71 27.46 -15.71
N PRO A 213 34.55 28.13 -15.76
CA PRO A 213 33.39 27.70 -14.98
C PRO A 213 33.03 26.26 -15.37
N ARG A 214 33.08 25.36 -14.38
CA ARG A 214 32.82 23.94 -14.60
C ARG A 214 31.41 23.78 -15.17
N LEU A 215 31.27 23.05 -16.29
CA LEU A 215 30.00 22.88 -17.04
C LEU A 215 28.95 22.00 -16.29
N ARG A 216 29.01 21.96 -14.96
CA ARG A 216 28.08 21.22 -14.09
C ARG A 216 26.76 21.97 -13.87
N ARG A 217 26.77 23.31 -13.94
CA ARG A 217 25.58 24.18 -13.74
C ARG A 217 24.35 23.78 -14.57
N THR A 218 24.54 23.23 -15.78
CA THR A 218 23.42 22.78 -16.62
C THR A 218 22.77 21.51 -16.07
N PHE A 219 23.58 20.53 -15.66
CA PHE A 219 23.11 19.32 -14.99
C PHE A 219 22.51 19.63 -13.61
N ASP A 220 23.14 20.51 -12.83
CA ASP A 220 22.64 20.94 -11.52
C ASP A 220 21.25 21.60 -11.64
N ARG A 221 21.03 22.39 -12.70
CA ARG A 221 19.72 23.00 -13.00
C ARG A 221 18.68 21.98 -13.42
N ILE A 222 19.02 21.02 -14.30
CA ILE A 222 18.12 19.93 -14.70
C ILE A 222 17.74 19.09 -13.48
N LEU A 223 18.71 18.70 -12.65
CA LEU A 223 18.48 17.97 -11.42
C LEU A 223 17.59 18.76 -10.44
N SER A 224 17.81 20.07 -10.31
CA SER A 224 16.95 20.93 -9.48
C SER A 224 15.51 20.97 -9.98
N TRP A 225 15.27 21.02 -11.29
CA TRP A 225 13.92 20.93 -11.86
C TRP A 225 13.29 19.54 -11.67
N VAL A 226 14.06 18.46 -11.80
CA VAL A 226 13.60 17.10 -11.50
C VAL A 226 13.20 16.96 -10.03
N VAL A 227 14.02 17.44 -9.10
CA VAL A 227 13.71 17.46 -7.66
C VAL A 227 12.46 18.31 -7.38
N ALA A 228 12.35 19.50 -7.98
CA ALA A 228 11.17 20.34 -7.83
C ALA A 228 9.89 19.67 -8.37
N ALA A 229 9.98 18.97 -9.51
CA ALA A 229 8.87 18.20 -10.07
C ALA A 229 8.47 17.02 -9.16
N ILE A 230 9.45 16.30 -8.58
CA ILE A 230 9.20 15.24 -7.61
C ILE A 230 8.50 15.80 -6.35
N VAL A 231 9.02 16.88 -5.77
CA VAL A 231 8.42 17.53 -4.60
C VAL A 231 7.01 18.02 -4.89
N LEU A 232 6.78 18.67 -6.04
CA LEU A 232 5.44 19.09 -6.46
C LEU A 232 4.50 17.90 -6.64
N THR A 233 4.97 16.81 -7.25
CA THR A 233 4.19 15.57 -7.42
C THR A 233 3.82 14.97 -6.06
N LEU A 234 4.75 14.91 -5.11
CA LEU A 234 4.50 14.44 -3.75
C LEU A 234 3.52 15.34 -3.00
N LEU A 235 3.58 16.67 -3.16
CA LEU A 235 2.61 17.61 -2.58
C LEU A 235 1.21 17.44 -3.17
N ILE A 236 1.09 17.19 -4.48
CA ILE A 236 -0.19 16.89 -5.14
C ILE A 236 -0.75 15.56 -4.63
N ILE A 237 0.07 14.50 -4.57
CA ILE A 237 -0.32 13.19 -4.05
C ILE A 237 -0.78 13.32 -2.59
N ALA A 238 -0.02 14.03 -1.75
CA ALA A 238 -0.38 14.27 -0.35
C ALA A 238 -1.71 15.03 -0.24
N GLY A 239 -1.87 16.15 -0.94
CA GLY A 239 -3.09 16.96 -0.91
C GLY A 239 -4.35 16.18 -1.33
N VAL A 240 -4.27 15.41 -2.42
CA VAL A 240 -5.39 14.59 -2.93
C VAL A 240 -5.73 13.43 -1.98
N ASN A 241 -4.72 12.78 -1.37
CA ASN A 241 -4.95 11.63 -0.50
C ASN A 241 -5.22 11.98 0.97
N THR A 242 -4.96 13.23 1.41
CA THR A 242 -5.13 13.64 2.82
C THR A 242 -6.54 13.33 3.36
N PRO A 243 -7.65 13.64 2.67
CA PRO A 243 -8.99 13.32 3.19
C PRO A 243 -9.23 11.82 3.38
N ALA A 244 -8.74 10.99 2.44
CA ALA A 244 -8.86 9.53 2.51
C ALA A 244 -7.98 8.95 3.62
N ALA A 245 -6.76 9.46 3.79
CA ALA A 245 -5.86 9.07 4.87
C ALA A 245 -6.45 9.42 6.25
N VAL A 246 -6.95 10.64 6.43
CA VAL A 246 -7.60 11.07 7.68
C VAL A 246 -8.85 10.23 7.98
N GLN A 247 -9.66 9.90 6.97
CA GLN A 247 -10.80 8.98 7.16
C GLN A 247 -10.33 7.57 7.54
N ALA A 248 -9.31 7.01 6.87
CA ALA A 248 -8.77 5.69 7.21
C ALA A 248 -8.20 5.64 8.64
N THR A 249 -7.55 6.71 9.11
CA THR A 249 -7.09 6.83 10.50
C THR A 249 -8.28 6.90 11.48
N ARG A 250 -9.31 7.71 11.18
CA ARG A 250 -10.53 7.79 12.00
C ARG A 250 -11.25 6.44 12.06
N ASP A 251 -11.40 5.76 10.94
CA ASP A 251 -12.03 4.43 10.80
C ASP A 251 -11.21 3.31 11.49
N HIS A 252 -9.91 3.52 11.70
CA HIS A 252 -9.09 2.61 12.49
C HIS A 252 -9.39 2.73 14.00
N PHE A 253 -9.42 3.96 14.51
CA PHE A 253 -9.63 4.29 15.93
C PHE A 253 -11.10 4.46 16.33
N ALA A 254 -12.04 4.37 15.40
CA ALA A 254 -13.47 4.43 15.69
C ALA A 254 -13.89 3.27 16.61
N LYS A 255 -14.57 3.62 17.70
CA LYS A 255 -15.36 2.64 18.48
C LYS A 255 -16.46 2.11 17.58
N ARG A 256 -16.59 0.78 17.51
CA ARG A 256 -17.60 0.12 16.69
C ARG A 256 -18.94 0.05 17.40
N ALA A 257 -20.01 0.22 16.63
CA ALA A 257 -21.38 -0.03 17.05
C ALA A 257 -22.06 -0.93 16.01
N PRO A 258 -22.94 -1.88 16.42
CA PRO A 258 -23.73 -2.66 15.49
C PRO A 258 -24.59 -1.77 14.59
N VAL A 259 -24.72 -2.17 13.33
CA VAL A 259 -25.55 -1.55 12.30
C VAL A 259 -26.55 -2.59 11.83
N THR A 260 -27.84 -2.25 11.80
CA THR A 260 -28.90 -3.13 11.31
C THR A 260 -29.33 -2.64 9.93
N PRO A 261 -29.40 -3.51 8.90
CA PRO A 261 -29.94 -3.14 7.59
C PRO A 261 -31.46 -2.94 7.64
N ASP A 262 -31.98 -2.09 6.74
CA ASP A 262 -33.40 -1.73 6.66
C ASP A 262 -34.22 -2.74 5.84
N SER A 263 -33.59 -3.40 4.86
CA SER A 263 -34.22 -4.48 4.10
C SER A 263 -33.25 -5.55 3.60
N PHE A 264 -33.81 -6.72 3.33
CA PHE A 264 -33.09 -7.95 3.01
C PHE A 264 -33.61 -8.57 1.71
N ALA A 265 -32.77 -9.29 1.00
CA ALA A 265 -33.15 -10.11 -0.14
C ALA A 265 -32.21 -11.32 -0.28
N ALA A 266 -32.63 -12.34 -1.03
CA ALA A 266 -31.75 -13.44 -1.43
C ALA A 266 -32.12 -13.92 -2.84
N SER A 267 -31.21 -14.66 -3.47
CA SER A 267 -31.50 -15.41 -4.70
C SER A 267 -32.63 -16.43 -4.47
N ARG A 268 -32.56 -17.12 -3.33
CA ARG A 268 -33.45 -18.21 -2.91
C ARG A 268 -33.55 -18.28 -1.39
N SER A 269 -34.48 -19.10 -0.90
CA SER A 269 -34.56 -19.46 0.51
C SER A 269 -35.09 -20.89 0.63
N TYR A 270 -34.51 -21.66 1.54
CA TYR A 270 -35.07 -22.92 1.98
C TYR A 270 -36.38 -22.65 2.78
N PRO A 271 -37.41 -23.50 2.70
CA PRO A 271 -38.67 -23.28 3.42
C PRO A 271 -38.44 -23.07 4.92
N GLY A 272 -38.97 -21.96 5.45
CA GLY A 272 -38.76 -21.55 6.85
C GLY A 272 -37.45 -20.78 7.13
N HIS A 273 -36.48 -20.81 6.21
CA HIS A 273 -35.12 -20.28 6.38
C HIS A 273 -34.83 -19.14 5.41
N LYS A 274 -35.55 -18.03 5.62
CA LYS A 274 -35.56 -16.81 4.80
C LYS A 274 -34.40 -15.85 5.15
N PRO A 275 -34.03 -14.88 4.29
CA PRO A 275 -32.88 -14.01 4.51
C PRO A 275 -32.92 -13.17 5.79
N GLU A 276 -34.11 -12.85 6.34
CA GLU A 276 -34.22 -12.07 7.57
C GLU A 276 -33.58 -12.80 8.77
N LEU A 277 -33.54 -14.14 8.73
CA LEU A 277 -32.94 -14.99 9.76
C LEU A 277 -31.40 -15.01 9.78
N ALA A 278 -30.75 -14.21 8.94
CA ALA A 278 -29.31 -13.97 9.01
C ALA A 278 -28.97 -12.52 9.39
N PHE A 279 -29.96 -11.76 9.87
CA PHE A 279 -29.81 -10.40 10.37
C PHE A 279 -30.69 -10.15 11.62
N ASP A 280 -31.19 -11.21 12.26
CA ASP A 280 -32.16 -11.14 13.37
C ASP A 280 -31.48 -11.10 14.75
N LYS A 281 -30.14 -11.19 14.79
CA LYS A 281 -29.30 -11.21 16.00
C LYS A 281 -29.51 -12.46 16.87
N ILE A 282 -30.09 -13.53 16.30
CA ILE A 282 -30.31 -14.81 16.96
C ILE A 282 -29.29 -15.81 16.43
N ASN A 283 -28.50 -16.40 17.33
CA ASN A 283 -27.31 -17.17 16.95
C ASN A 283 -27.58 -18.66 16.63
N ASN A 284 -28.85 -19.00 16.34
CA ASN A 284 -29.36 -20.34 16.07
C ASN A 284 -30.61 -20.36 15.15
N SER A 285 -31.02 -19.20 14.63
CA SER A 285 -31.73 -19.07 13.36
C SER A 285 -30.68 -19.16 12.23
N TRP A 286 -31.13 -19.29 10.98
CA TRP A 286 -30.23 -19.27 9.82
C TRP A 286 -30.98 -19.08 8.50
N TRP A 287 -30.34 -18.43 7.54
CA TRP A 287 -30.69 -18.47 6.12
C TRP A 287 -29.91 -19.56 5.39
N GLY A 288 -30.55 -20.19 4.42
CA GLY A 288 -29.88 -21.02 3.42
C GLY A 288 -30.64 -21.00 2.09
N PRO A 289 -29.98 -21.12 0.93
CA PRO A 289 -30.62 -20.98 -0.37
C PRO A 289 -31.52 -22.15 -0.79
N GLY A 290 -31.55 -23.26 -0.05
CA GLY A 290 -32.35 -24.44 -0.40
C GLY A 290 -31.79 -25.23 -1.59
N VAL A 291 -30.49 -25.11 -1.86
CA VAL A 291 -29.76 -25.96 -2.81
C VAL A 291 -28.73 -26.80 -2.05
N SER A 292 -28.58 -28.07 -2.44
CA SER A 292 -27.51 -28.92 -1.92
C SER A 292 -26.16 -28.58 -2.56
N GLN A 293 -25.09 -29.30 -2.19
CA GLN A 293 -23.70 -29.03 -2.58
C GLN A 293 -23.18 -27.70 -2.00
N ALA A 294 -22.34 -26.98 -2.74
CA ALA A 294 -21.58 -25.84 -2.23
C ALA A 294 -22.32 -24.49 -2.25
N GLY A 295 -23.55 -24.44 -2.79
CA GLY A 295 -24.34 -23.19 -2.89
C GLY A 295 -23.73 -22.10 -3.78
N GLU A 296 -22.80 -22.46 -4.67
CA GLU A 296 -22.06 -21.52 -5.52
C GLU A 296 -23.01 -20.67 -6.39
N GLY A 297 -22.79 -19.35 -6.41
CA GLY A 297 -23.60 -18.36 -7.13
C GLY A 297 -24.86 -17.89 -6.39
N GLU A 298 -25.31 -18.60 -5.36
CA GLU A 298 -26.41 -18.16 -4.50
C GLU A 298 -25.98 -16.96 -3.63
N TRP A 299 -26.92 -16.07 -3.31
CA TRP A 299 -26.60 -14.82 -2.63
C TRP A 299 -27.66 -14.36 -1.64
N ILE A 300 -27.20 -13.61 -0.64
CA ILE A 300 -27.99 -12.84 0.31
C ILE A 300 -27.55 -11.37 0.26
N GLU A 301 -28.49 -10.45 0.44
CA GLU A 301 -28.28 -9.01 0.26
C GLU A 301 -28.91 -8.22 1.40
N ALA A 302 -28.12 -7.32 1.98
CA ALA A 302 -28.55 -6.30 2.93
C ALA A 302 -28.60 -4.94 2.24
N ARG A 303 -29.58 -4.11 2.61
CA ARG A 303 -29.74 -2.74 2.11
C ARG A 303 -29.87 -1.76 3.27
N PHE A 304 -29.39 -0.55 3.02
CA PHE A 304 -29.42 0.58 3.95
C PHE A 304 -30.10 1.73 3.22
N ASP A 305 -31.24 2.18 3.75
CA ASP A 305 -32.01 3.28 3.18
C ASP A 305 -31.29 4.61 3.42
N GLU A 306 -30.60 4.74 4.57
CA GLU A 306 -29.62 5.79 4.83
C GLU A 306 -28.19 5.33 4.48
N PRO A 307 -27.40 6.11 3.70
CA PRO A 307 -26.02 5.78 3.36
C PRO A 307 -25.13 5.58 4.59
N THR A 308 -24.76 4.33 4.87
CA THR A 308 -24.13 3.95 6.14
C THR A 308 -22.68 3.51 5.97
N ARG A 309 -21.76 4.03 6.81
CA ARG A 309 -20.34 3.64 6.79
C ARG A 309 -20.12 2.35 7.58
N LEU A 310 -19.50 1.36 6.94
CA LEU A 310 -19.20 0.06 7.55
C LEU A 310 -17.69 -0.10 7.77
N LEU A 311 -17.31 -0.65 8.93
CA LEU A 311 -15.95 -0.79 9.43
C LEU A 311 -15.52 -2.25 9.54
N ASP A 312 -16.35 -3.09 10.16
CA ASP A 312 -16.12 -4.51 10.32
C ASP A 312 -17.41 -5.29 10.03
N LEU A 313 -17.25 -6.57 9.70
CA LEU A 313 -18.29 -7.53 9.39
C LEU A 313 -18.06 -8.77 10.24
N LEU A 314 -19.11 -9.38 10.75
CA LEU A 314 -19.05 -10.60 11.54
C LEU A 314 -20.05 -11.60 10.99
N ILE A 315 -19.58 -12.80 10.65
CA ILE A 315 -20.43 -13.86 10.07
C ILE A 315 -20.37 -15.08 10.97
N THR A 316 -21.53 -15.61 11.34
CA THR A 316 -21.65 -16.93 11.96
C THR A 316 -22.01 -17.97 10.90
N SER A 317 -21.09 -18.88 10.62
CA SER A 317 -21.27 -19.95 9.64
C SER A 317 -22.17 -21.08 10.18
N GLY A 318 -22.92 -21.73 9.29
CA GLY A 318 -23.71 -22.91 9.61
C GLY A 318 -25.10 -22.59 10.12
N THR A 319 -25.67 -23.47 10.95
CA THR A 319 -27.02 -23.34 11.52
C THR A 319 -27.04 -22.67 12.91
N SER A 320 -25.86 -22.46 13.53
CA SER A 320 -25.72 -22.11 14.93
C SER A 320 -24.26 -21.82 15.30
N VAL A 321 -24.03 -21.04 16.36
CA VAL A 321 -22.69 -20.87 16.97
C VAL A 321 -22.12 -22.13 17.64
N ARG A 322 -22.93 -23.16 17.88
CA ARG A 322 -22.52 -24.31 18.70
C ARG A 322 -21.63 -25.32 17.95
N PRO A 323 -20.48 -25.77 18.51
CA PRO A 323 -19.58 -26.71 17.84
C PRO A 323 -20.18 -28.05 17.43
N ASP A 324 -21.13 -28.61 18.20
CA ASP A 324 -21.82 -29.86 17.89
C ASP A 324 -22.73 -29.74 16.65
N GLN A 325 -23.16 -28.53 16.32
CA GLN A 325 -24.08 -28.24 15.22
C GLN A 325 -23.34 -27.87 13.91
N LEU A 326 -22.03 -27.65 13.99
CA LEU A 326 -21.16 -27.25 12.86
C LEU A 326 -21.21 -28.22 11.66
N THR A 327 -21.54 -29.49 11.89
CA THR A 327 -21.60 -30.52 10.84
C THR A 327 -22.99 -30.67 10.19
N GLN A 328 -24.03 -29.98 10.68
CA GLN A 328 -25.41 -30.14 10.20
C GLN A 328 -25.64 -29.59 8.79
N SER A 329 -24.85 -28.58 8.39
CA SER A 329 -24.90 -27.95 7.07
C SER A 329 -23.53 -28.01 6.38
N ALA A 330 -23.47 -27.53 5.14
CA ALA A 330 -22.24 -27.01 4.57
C ALA A 330 -21.99 -25.60 5.14
N LEU A 331 -20.72 -25.19 5.21
CA LEU A 331 -20.32 -23.89 5.76
C LEU A 331 -19.76 -23.02 4.63
N PRO A 332 -20.11 -21.74 4.51
CA PRO A 332 -19.47 -20.87 3.54
C PRO A 332 -17.96 -20.79 3.80
N HIS A 333 -17.16 -20.87 2.74
CA HIS A 333 -15.70 -20.73 2.78
C HIS A 333 -15.28 -19.44 2.07
N ARG A 334 -15.69 -19.26 0.81
CA ARG A 334 -15.43 -18.04 0.03
C ARG A 334 -16.73 -17.35 -0.29
N ILE A 335 -16.80 -16.08 0.07
CA ILE A 335 -17.93 -15.19 -0.22
C ILE A 335 -17.38 -13.95 -0.94
N LYS A 336 -17.98 -13.57 -2.06
CA LYS A 336 -17.76 -12.26 -2.68
C LYS A 336 -18.81 -11.28 -2.18
N ALA A 337 -18.36 -10.25 -1.46
CA ALA A 337 -19.18 -9.10 -1.14
C ALA A 337 -19.14 -8.10 -2.31
N THR A 338 -20.28 -7.88 -2.97
CA THR A 338 -20.49 -6.78 -3.92
C THR A 338 -21.13 -5.62 -3.17
N ILE A 339 -20.36 -4.55 -2.98
CA ILE A 339 -20.73 -3.36 -2.21
C ILE A 339 -21.14 -2.25 -3.17
N THR A 340 -22.33 -1.68 -2.99
CA THR A 340 -22.79 -0.47 -3.69
C THR A 340 -22.66 0.73 -2.76
N LEU A 341 -21.85 1.70 -3.17
CA LEU A 341 -21.60 2.94 -2.47
C LEU A 341 -22.73 3.96 -2.74
N LYS A 342 -22.79 5.02 -1.94
CA LYS A 342 -23.83 6.07 -2.04
C LYS A 342 -23.87 6.82 -3.39
N ASP A 343 -22.78 6.80 -4.14
CA ASP A 343 -22.64 7.39 -5.47
C ASP A 343 -23.11 6.43 -6.59
N GLY A 344 -23.57 5.23 -6.22
CA GLY A 344 -23.94 4.16 -7.15
C GLY A 344 -22.76 3.29 -7.60
N THR A 345 -21.52 3.63 -7.24
CA THR A 345 -20.33 2.87 -7.63
C THR A 345 -20.32 1.51 -6.94
N THR A 346 -20.08 0.44 -7.71
CA THR A 346 -19.94 -0.91 -7.16
C THR A 346 -18.48 -1.32 -7.00
N THR A 347 -18.11 -1.83 -5.84
CA THR A 347 -16.80 -2.45 -5.57
C THR A 347 -16.99 -3.88 -5.06
N THR A 348 -15.95 -4.72 -5.16
CA THR A 348 -15.99 -6.11 -4.67
C THR A 348 -14.93 -6.35 -3.60
N ARG A 349 -15.25 -7.21 -2.63
CA ARG A 349 -14.31 -7.74 -1.65
C ARG A 349 -14.46 -9.24 -1.50
N GLN A 350 -13.33 -9.92 -1.37
CA GLN A 350 -13.31 -11.32 -1.00
C GLN A 350 -13.37 -11.45 0.53
N ILE A 351 -14.28 -12.30 1.00
CA ILE A 351 -14.35 -12.75 2.38
C ILE A 351 -14.00 -14.24 2.37
N VAL A 352 -13.05 -14.61 3.21
CA VAL A 352 -12.66 -16.01 3.46
C VAL A 352 -13.02 -16.33 4.89
N LEU A 353 -13.87 -17.33 5.08
CA LEU A 353 -14.29 -17.84 6.38
C LEU A 353 -13.58 -19.17 6.65
N ASP A 354 -13.30 -19.43 7.92
CA ASP A 354 -12.65 -20.64 8.40
C ASP A 354 -13.68 -21.73 8.68
N GLN A 355 -13.26 -22.99 8.70
CA GLN A 355 -14.13 -24.12 9.07
C GLN A 355 -14.28 -24.23 10.61
N SER A 356 -14.80 -23.17 11.24
CA SER A 356 -14.95 -23.05 12.69
C SER A 356 -16.37 -22.68 13.10
N ALA A 357 -16.74 -23.08 14.32
CA ALA A 357 -17.99 -22.70 14.96
C ALA A 357 -17.88 -21.30 15.60
N GLY A 358 -19.03 -20.66 15.79
CA GLY A 358 -19.10 -19.31 16.34
C GLY A 358 -18.93 -18.21 15.29
N ALA A 359 -18.88 -16.99 15.78
CA ALA A 359 -18.81 -15.78 14.98
C ALA A 359 -17.38 -15.46 14.50
N GLN A 360 -17.23 -15.13 13.22
CA GLN A 360 -15.95 -14.81 12.60
C GLN A 360 -15.92 -13.34 12.15
N SER A 361 -15.10 -12.53 12.82
CA SER A 361 -14.88 -11.12 12.45
C SER A 361 -13.95 -10.96 11.25
N ARG A 362 -14.25 -10.00 10.37
CA ARG A 362 -13.52 -9.66 9.15
C ARG A 362 -13.51 -8.13 8.95
N SER A 363 -12.34 -7.59 8.62
CA SER A 363 -12.19 -6.16 8.32
C SER A 363 -13.00 -5.77 7.09
N PHE A 364 -13.99 -4.88 7.28
CA PHE A 364 -14.95 -4.51 6.24
C PHE A 364 -15.03 -2.99 6.01
N ARG A 365 -13.93 -2.27 6.26
CA ARG A 365 -13.81 -0.80 6.12
C ARG A 365 -14.14 -0.34 4.70
N VAL A 366 -15.38 0.05 4.46
CA VAL A 366 -15.88 0.62 3.20
C VAL A 366 -16.48 2.00 3.48
N GLY A 367 -16.69 2.79 2.44
CA GLY A 367 -17.32 4.11 2.58
C GLY A 367 -18.80 4.00 2.99
N GLU A 368 -19.55 5.07 2.73
CA GLU A 368 -21.01 5.04 2.90
C GLU A 368 -21.65 4.16 1.82
N VAL A 369 -22.31 3.09 2.23
CA VAL A 369 -22.96 2.10 1.37
C VAL A 369 -24.48 2.17 1.48
N THR A 370 -25.15 1.73 0.42
CA THR A 370 -26.62 1.55 0.38
C THR A 370 -27.01 0.08 0.21
N LYS A 371 -26.07 -0.78 -0.19
CA LYS A 371 -26.33 -2.20 -0.46
C LYS A 371 -25.06 -3.03 -0.38
N VAL A 372 -25.13 -4.18 0.28
CA VAL A 372 -24.07 -5.20 0.30
C VAL A 372 -24.69 -6.55 -0.04
N ARG A 373 -24.24 -7.15 -1.16
CA ARG A 373 -24.62 -8.51 -1.57
C ARG A 373 -23.48 -9.47 -1.31
N PHE A 374 -23.73 -10.51 -0.54
CA PHE A 374 -22.83 -11.63 -0.31
C PHE A 374 -23.19 -12.78 -1.25
N THR A 375 -22.32 -13.08 -2.20
CA THR A 375 -22.46 -14.24 -3.11
C THR A 375 -21.52 -15.35 -2.63
N ILE A 376 -22.05 -16.56 -2.43
CA ILE A 376 -21.27 -17.74 -2.09
C ILE A 376 -20.49 -18.18 -3.33
N GLU A 377 -19.17 -18.37 -3.19
CA GLU A 377 -18.28 -18.88 -4.25
C GLU A 377 -17.77 -20.28 -3.94
N SER A 378 -17.58 -20.64 -2.67
CA SER A 378 -17.31 -22.02 -2.27
C SER A 378 -17.63 -22.26 -0.79
N SER A 379 -17.78 -23.54 -0.44
CA SER A 379 -18.22 -23.97 0.89
C SER A 379 -17.49 -25.24 1.36
N TYR A 380 -17.20 -25.32 2.66
CA TYR A 380 -16.73 -26.54 3.32
C TYR A 380 -17.88 -27.53 3.53
N MET A 381 -17.55 -28.81 3.62
CA MET A 381 -18.49 -29.90 3.91
C MET A 381 -19.69 -30.01 2.94
N ALA A 382 -19.55 -29.43 1.73
CA ALA A 382 -20.51 -29.55 0.65
C ALA A 382 -20.76 -31.03 0.28
N SER A 383 -22.03 -31.42 0.17
CA SER A 383 -22.44 -32.76 -0.26
C SER A 383 -23.82 -32.73 -0.91
N GLY A 384 -24.22 -33.81 -1.57
CA GLY A 384 -25.58 -33.94 -2.13
C GLY A 384 -26.71 -33.92 -1.09
N SER A 385 -26.39 -34.13 0.20
CA SER A 385 -27.33 -34.16 1.32
C SER A 385 -27.30 -32.91 2.21
N LYS A 386 -26.39 -31.96 1.96
CA LYS A 386 -26.23 -30.74 2.76
C LYS A 386 -26.38 -29.50 1.89
N GLN A 387 -27.02 -28.48 2.44
CA GLN A 387 -27.02 -27.12 1.90
C GLN A 387 -26.09 -26.22 2.70
N VAL A 388 -25.71 -25.08 2.14
CA VAL A 388 -25.01 -24.02 2.89
C VAL A 388 -25.99 -23.32 3.82
N SER A 389 -25.55 -23.03 5.05
CA SER A 389 -26.29 -22.21 6.00
C SER A 389 -25.41 -21.07 6.53
N ILE A 390 -26.02 -19.92 6.74
CA ILE A 390 -25.43 -18.77 7.45
C ILE A 390 -26.38 -18.42 8.58
N ALA A 391 -25.89 -18.47 9.83
CA ALA A 391 -26.71 -18.23 11.00
C ALA A 391 -26.95 -16.74 11.24
N GLU A 392 -25.91 -15.91 11.10
CA GLU A 392 -26.02 -14.47 11.33
C GLU A 392 -24.93 -13.70 10.56
N ILE A 393 -25.26 -12.48 10.13
CA ILE A 393 -24.37 -11.52 9.47
C ILE A 393 -24.54 -10.14 10.14
N GLU A 394 -23.62 -9.80 11.04
CA GLU A 394 -23.62 -8.51 11.74
C GLU A 394 -22.67 -7.50 11.08
N PHE A 395 -23.18 -6.28 10.88
CA PHE A 395 -22.40 -5.14 10.40
C PHE A 395 -22.01 -4.22 11.55
N PHE A 396 -20.83 -3.59 11.47
CA PHE A 396 -20.36 -2.62 12.45
C PHE A 396 -19.95 -1.31 11.81
N GLY A 397 -20.46 -0.20 12.31
CA GLY A 397 -20.13 1.17 11.87
C GLY A 397 -19.45 2.00 12.96
N PRO A 398 -19.06 3.25 12.67
CA PRO A 398 -18.52 4.17 13.68
C PRO A 398 -19.61 4.58 14.67
N SER A 399 -19.34 4.45 15.97
CA SER A 399 -20.30 4.82 17.01
C SER A 399 -20.65 6.32 16.98
N SER A 400 -21.92 6.64 17.21
CA SER A 400 -22.43 8.02 17.27
C SER A 400 -21.76 8.89 18.36
N ALA A 401 -21.18 8.27 19.39
CA ALA A 401 -20.42 8.96 20.44
C ALA A 401 -19.15 9.68 19.92
N ASN A 402 -18.64 9.32 18.73
CA ASN A 402 -17.48 9.96 18.10
C ASN A 402 -17.89 11.08 17.10
N ARG A 403 -19.14 11.56 17.13
CA ARG A 403 -19.69 12.50 16.13
C ARG A 403 -19.74 13.97 16.60
N THR A 404 -19.10 14.28 17.73
CA THR A 404 -18.88 15.65 18.28
C THR A 404 -17.66 16.32 17.69
#